data_AF-A0A967Z8U2-F1
#
_entry.id   AF-A0A967Z8U2-F1
#
_cell.length_a   1.000
_cell.length_b   1.000
_cell.length_c   1.000
_cell.angle_alpha   90.00
_cell.angle_beta   90.00
_cell.angle_gamma   90.00
#
_symmetry.space_group_name_H-M   'P 1'
#
loop_
_entity.id
_entity.type
_entity.pdbx_description
1 polymer ?
#
loop_
_entity_poly.entity_id
_entity_poly.type
_entity_poly.pdbx_seq_one_letter_code
_entity_poly.pdbx_strand_id
1 'polypeptide(L)'
;MKMQWSSFGERFTRDTGSLELMEDLGEALSTESTALFLGGGNPGKIPEIQERIQARLAEIASHAEAADRLVGNYAHPKGELRFREALARLLAREYGWKLTAENIALTGGSQAGFFLLFNLLAGT
;
A
#
# COMPACT_ATOMS: atom_id res chain seq x y z
N MET A 1 -8.69 14.12 31.97
CA MET A 1 -9.61 14.84 31.06
C MET A 1 -10.08 13.84 30.02
N LYS A 2 -11.39 13.61 29.84
CA LYS A 2 -11.85 12.74 28.73
C LYS A 2 -11.60 13.48 27.42
N MET A 3 -10.86 12.85 26.51
CA MET A 3 -10.70 13.34 25.14
C MET A 3 -12.08 13.38 24.48
N GLN A 4 -12.48 14.55 23.98
CA GLN A 4 -13.69 14.69 23.17
C GLN A 4 -13.29 14.63 21.70
N TRP A 5 -13.75 13.59 21.02
CA TRP A 5 -13.51 13.39 19.59
C TRP A 5 -14.65 14.00 18.76
N SER A 6 -14.39 14.26 17.48
CA SER A 6 -15.48 14.50 16.53
C SER A 6 -16.24 13.20 16.29
N SER A 7 -17.46 13.27 15.75
CA SER A 7 -18.23 12.07 15.37
C SER A 7 -17.47 11.15 14.40
N PHE A 8 -16.65 11.73 13.52
CA PHE A 8 -15.71 10.98 12.68
C PHE A 8 -14.67 10.25 13.54
N GLY A 9 -14.02 10.95 14.47
CA GLY A 9 -13.05 10.33 15.39
C GLY A 9 -13.67 9.18 16.19
N GLU A 10 -14.84 9.40 16.78
CA GLU A 10 -15.57 8.37 17.54
C GLU A 10 -15.85 7.12 16.69
N ARG A 11 -16.22 7.28 15.41
CA ARG A 11 -16.47 6.16 14.50
C ARG A 11 -15.22 5.32 14.25
N PHE A 12 -14.04 5.94 14.19
CA PHE A 12 -12.77 5.24 13.91
C PHE A 12 -12.09 4.69 15.16
N THR A 13 -12.37 5.25 16.34
CA THR A 13 -11.79 4.81 17.62
C THR A 13 -12.71 3.87 18.41
N ARG A 14 -13.88 3.53 17.89
CA ARG A 14 -14.79 2.59 18.57
C ARG A 14 -14.29 1.16 18.44
N ASP A 15 -14.63 0.34 19.43
CA ASP A 15 -14.37 -1.09 19.40
C ASP A 15 -15.18 -1.75 18.28
N THR A 16 -14.52 -2.62 17.52
CA THR A 16 -15.15 -3.45 16.50
C THR A 16 -14.52 -4.83 16.54
N GLY A 17 -15.28 -5.87 16.21
CA GLY A 17 -14.72 -7.23 16.18
C GLY A 17 -13.55 -7.38 15.20
N SER A 18 -13.48 -6.57 14.14
CA SER A 18 -12.32 -6.54 13.25
C SER A 18 -11.08 -5.90 13.90
N LEU A 19 -11.26 -4.90 14.76
CA LEU A 19 -10.16 -4.28 15.49
C LEU A 19 -9.61 -5.25 16.54
N GLU A 20 -10.48 -5.85 17.36
CA GLU A 20 -10.10 -6.87 18.34
C GLU A 20 -9.35 -8.04 17.68
N LEU A 21 -9.86 -8.54 16.55
CA LEU A 21 -9.17 -9.60 15.78
C LEU A 21 -7.77 -9.18 15.30
N MET A 22 -7.60 -7.92 14.88
CA MET A 22 -6.29 -7.43 14.44
C MET A 22 -5.32 -7.24 15.61
N GLU A 23 -5.83 -6.89 16.79
CA GLU A 23 -5.05 -6.84 18.04
C GLU A 23 -4.56 -8.24 18.43
N ASP A 24 -5.46 -9.24 18.41
CA ASP A 24 -5.12 -10.65 18.66
C ASP A 24 -4.05 -11.17 17.70
N LEU A 25 -4.17 -10.86 16.40
CA LEU A 25 -3.17 -11.24 15.39
C LEU A 25 -1.82 -10.56 15.64
N GLY A 26 -1.82 -9.30 16.08
CA GLY A 26 -0.62 -8.54 16.41
C GLY A 26 0.11 -9.10 17.64
N GLU A 27 -0.63 -9.43 18.70
CA GLU A 27 -0.08 -10.02 19.92
C GLU A 27 0.52 -11.40 19.64
N ALA A 28 -0.18 -12.24 18.89
CA ALA A 28 0.30 -13.57 18.49
C ALA A 28 1.59 -13.52 17.65
N LEU A 29 1.79 -12.47 16.85
CA LEU A 29 3.00 -12.28 16.04
C LEU A 29 4.21 -11.74 16.83
N SER A 30 3.97 -11.06 17.95
CA SER A 30 5.02 -10.39 18.74
C SER A 30 5.59 -11.26 19.86
N THR A 31 4.94 -12.39 20.15
CA THR A 31 5.36 -13.37 21.15
C THR A 31 6.00 -14.59 20.48
N GLU A 32 6.88 -15.32 21.17
CA GLU A 32 7.33 -16.66 20.74
C GLU A 32 6.19 -17.67 20.92
N SER A 33 5.11 -17.46 20.19
CA SER A 33 3.89 -18.25 20.24
C SER A 33 4.07 -19.56 19.47
N THR A 34 3.51 -20.65 20.01
CA THR A 34 3.37 -21.93 19.31
C THR A 34 2.16 -21.96 18.37
N ALA A 35 1.41 -20.87 18.27
CA ALA A 35 0.23 -20.76 17.43
C ALA A 35 0.56 -20.88 15.93
N LEU A 36 -0.32 -21.56 15.19
CA LEU A 36 -0.24 -21.62 13.74
C LEU A 36 -0.82 -20.33 13.14
N PHE A 37 0.04 -19.49 12.57
CA PHE A 37 -0.37 -18.19 12.04
C PHE A 37 -0.95 -18.30 10.63
N LEU A 38 -2.24 -18.62 10.55
CA LEU A 38 -2.99 -18.82 9.29
C LEU A 38 -4.05 -17.73 9.01
N GLY A 39 -4.14 -16.70 9.87
CA GLY A 39 -5.15 -15.63 9.75
C GLY A 39 -4.67 -14.35 9.05
N GLY A 40 -3.36 -14.19 8.84
CA GLY A 40 -2.79 -12.99 8.23
C GLY A 40 -2.79 -13.00 6.70
N GLY A 41 -2.70 -11.80 6.09
CA GLY A 41 -2.61 -11.61 4.65
C GLY A 41 -1.20 -11.33 4.11
N ASN A 42 -0.15 -11.56 4.91
CA ASN A 42 1.23 -11.33 4.48
C ASN A 42 1.61 -12.30 3.35
N PRO A 43 2.28 -11.84 2.29
CA PRO A 43 2.69 -12.71 1.19
C PRO A 43 3.75 -13.72 1.64
N GLY A 44 3.81 -14.84 0.92
CA GLY A 44 4.86 -15.85 1.12
C GLY A 44 6.26 -15.30 0.86
N LYS A 45 7.25 -15.77 1.63
CA LYS A 45 8.67 -15.43 1.45
C LYS A 45 9.29 -16.35 0.38
N ILE A 46 9.21 -15.92 -0.88
CA ILE A 46 9.78 -16.65 -2.03
C ILE A 46 11.22 -16.15 -2.29
N PRO A 47 12.26 -16.99 -2.15
CA PRO A 47 13.66 -16.57 -2.25
C PRO A 47 14.00 -15.82 -3.55
N GLU A 48 13.52 -16.32 -4.69
CA GLU A 48 13.81 -15.76 -6.01
C GLU A 48 13.22 -14.35 -6.18
N ILE A 49 12.06 -14.10 -5.57
CA ILE A 49 11.44 -12.78 -5.55
C ILE A 49 12.22 -11.83 -4.64
N GLN A 50 12.64 -12.31 -3.47
CA GLN A 50 13.42 -11.50 -2.54
C GLN A 50 14.78 -11.09 -3.13
N GLU A 51 15.48 -12.03 -3.77
CA GLU A 51 16.75 -11.77 -4.46
C GLU A 51 16.56 -10.71 -5.55
N ARG A 52 15.51 -10.83 -6.37
CA ARG A 52 15.21 -9.86 -7.43
C ARG A 52 14.93 -8.46 -6.89
N ILE A 53 14.17 -8.35 -5.79
CA ILE A 53 13.87 -7.07 -5.15
C ILE A 53 15.14 -6.46 -4.56
N GLN A 54 15.95 -7.25 -3.85
CA GLN A 54 17.21 -6.79 -3.26
C GLN A 54 18.19 -6.28 -4.32
N ALA A 55 18.40 -7.06 -5.39
CA ALA A 55 19.26 -6.66 -6.50
C ALA A 55 18.81 -5.33 -7.12
N ARG A 56 17.50 -5.15 -7.33
CA ARG A 56 16.96 -3.92 -7.89
C ARG A 56 17.07 -2.73 -6.94
N LEU A 57 16.87 -2.92 -5.64
CA LEU A 57 17.09 -1.86 -4.65
C LEU A 57 18.56 -1.43 -4.61
N ALA A 58 19.49 -2.39 -4.62
CA ALA A 58 20.93 -2.11 -4.68
C ALA A 58 21.31 -1.32 -5.94
N GLU A 59 20.74 -1.69 -7.09
CA GLU A 59 20.96 -0.97 -8.34
C GLU A 59 20.35 0.44 -8.31
N ILE A 60 19.22 0.69 -7.62
CA ILE A 60 18.71 2.06 -7.47
C ILE A 60 19.66 2.88 -6.59
N ALA A 61 20.09 2.30 -5.47
CA ALA A 61 20.96 2.95 -4.50
C ALA A 61 22.35 3.29 -5.08
N SER A 62 22.85 2.51 -6.05
CA SER A 62 24.15 2.78 -6.68
C SER A 62 24.13 3.92 -7.71
N HIS A 63 22.95 4.46 -8.07
CA HIS A 63 22.81 5.55 -9.02
C HIS A 63 22.27 6.81 -8.33
N ALA A 64 23.12 7.83 -8.17
CA ALA A 64 22.80 9.05 -7.40
C ALA A 64 21.46 9.69 -7.78
N GLU A 65 21.19 9.85 -9.09
CA GLU A 65 19.94 10.44 -9.56
C GLU A 65 18.71 9.55 -9.29
N ALA A 66 18.86 8.22 -9.36
CA ALA A 66 17.76 7.30 -9.07
C ALA A 66 17.47 7.22 -7.57
N ALA A 67 18.51 7.23 -6.74
CA ALA A 67 18.39 7.31 -5.30
C ALA A 67 17.73 8.62 -4.87
N ASP A 68 18.21 9.76 -5.38
CA ASP A 68 17.64 11.08 -5.06
C ASP A 68 16.16 11.19 -5.48
N ARG A 69 15.78 10.66 -6.65
CA ARG A 69 14.36 10.57 -7.04
C ARG A 69 13.53 9.68 -6.11
N LEU A 70 14.10 8.58 -5.60
CA LEU A 70 13.36 7.64 -4.75
C LEU A 70 13.09 8.21 -3.35
N VAL A 71 14.05 8.92 -2.75
CA VAL A 71 13.97 9.34 -1.33
C VAL A 71 13.91 10.84 -1.12
N GLY A 72 14.52 11.64 -2.01
CA GLY A 72 14.71 13.08 -1.82
C GLY A 72 13.62 13.95 -2.43
N ASN A 73 12.81 13.40 -3.33
CA ASN A 73 11.85 14.15 -4.12
C ASN A 73 10.41 13.67 -3.90
N TYR A 74 9.49 14.62 -3.70
CA TYR A 74 8.06 14.30 -3.71
C TYR A 74 7.61 13.89 -5.11
N ALA A 75 6.88 12.78 -5.19
CA ALA A 75 6.16 12.41 -6.40
C ALA A 75 5.01 13.40 -6.67
N HIS A 76 4.57 13.46 -7.93
CA HIS A 76 3.35 14.16 -8.32
C HIS A 76 2.15 13.67 -7.48
N PRO A 77 1.11 14.49 -7.18
CA PRO A 77 -0.02 14.06 -6.35
C PRO A 77 -0.79 12.82 -6.82
N LYS A 78 -0.70 12.51 -8.12
CA LYS A 78 -1.27 11.29 -8.73
C LYS A 78 -0.32 10.07 -8.67
N GLY A 79 0.87 10.21 -8.10
CA GLY A 79 1.95 9.23 -8.10
C GLY A 79 3.04 9.51 -9.14
N GLU A 80 4.14 8.76 -9.03
CA GLU A 80 5.34 8.89 -9.88
C GLU A 80 4.99 8.67 -11.36
N LEU A 81 5.38 9.63 -12.20
CA LEU A 81 4.92 9.70 -13.58
C LEU A 81 5.47 8.56 -14.44
N ARG A 82 6.75 8.21 -14.32
CA ARG A 82 7.40 7.18 -15.15
C ARG A 82 6.79 5.81 -14.91
N PHE A 83 6.40 5.51 -13.66
CA PHE A 83 5.73 4.29 -13.26
C PHE A 83 4.31 4.25 -13.81
N ARG A 84 3.55 5.34 -13.73
CA ARG A 84 2.21 5.43 -14.33
C ARG A 84 2.25 5.22 -15.85
N GLU A 85 3.22 5.81 -16.54
CA GLU A 85 3.43 5.58 -17.97
C GLU A 85 3.84 4.13 -18.28
N ALA A 86 4.74 3.56 -17.48
CA ALA A 86 5.16 2.17 -17.64
C ALA A 86 3.98 1.20 -17.44
N LEU A 87 3.12 1.47 -16.46
CA LEU A 87 1.91 0.69 -16.20
C LEU A 87 0.88 0.83 -17.32
N ALA A 88 0.66 2.05 -17.85
CA ALA A 88 -0.20 2.24 -19.02
C ALA A 88 0.30 1.43 -20.23
N ARG A 89 1.61 1.45 -20.51
CA ARG A 89 2.22 0.64 -21.58
C ARG A 89 2.10 -0.86 -21.33
N LEU A 90 2.27 -1.31 -20.08
CA LEU A 90 2.07 -2.71 -19.69
C LEU A 90 0.63 -3.14 -19.98
N LEU A 91 -0.36 -2.40 -19.49
CA LEU A 91 -1.78 -2.73 -19.68
C LEU A 91 -2.20 -2.66 -21.15
N ALA A 92 -1.65 -1.73 -21.92
CA ALA A 92 -1.88 -1.67 -23.37
C ALA A 92 -1.32 -2.91 -24.08
N ARG A 93 -0.14 -3.41 -23.68
CA ARG A 93 0.46 -4.62 -24.27
C ARG A 93 -0.29 -5.90 -23.89
N GLU A 94 -0.64 -6.07 -22.61
CA GLU A 94 -1.26 -7.31 -22.12
C GLU A 94 -2.75 -7.41 -22.49
N TYR A 95 -3.45 -6.27 -22.55
CA TYR A 95 -4.92 -6.24 -22.67
C TYR A 95 -5.44 -5.40 -23.84
N GLY A 96 -4.57 -4.75 -24.62
CA GLY A 96 -4.97 -3.90 -25.74
C GLY A 96 -5.65 -2.59 -25.34
N TRP A 97 -5.60 -2.20 -24.06
CA TRP A 97 -6.29 -1.02 -23.55
C TRP A 97 -5.62 0.29 -23.99
N LYS A 98 -6.44 1.26 -24.41
CA LYS A 98 -5.99 2.61 -24.80
C LYS A 98 -5.87 3.52 -23.57
N LEU A 99 -4.93 3.22 -22.68
CA LEU A 99 -4.66 3.99 -21.47
C LEU A 99 -3.46 4.91 -21.62
N THR A 100 -3.48 6.03 -20.92
CA THR A 100 -2.32 6.88 -20.67
C THR A 100 -2.06 6.99 -19.16
N ALA A 101 -0.98 7.65 -18.77
CA ALA A 101 -0.71 7.93 -17.36
C ALA A 101 -1.87 8.68 -16.69
N GLU A 102 -2.68 9.46 -17.42
CA GLU A 102 -3.83 10.19 -16.88
C GLU A 102 -4.95 9.29 -16.36
N ASN A 103 -5.01 8.03 -16.81
CA ASN A 103 -5.99 7.05 -16.32
C ASN A 103 -5.55 6.33 -15.03
N ILE A 104 -4.32 6.57 -14.56
CA ILE A 104 -3.70 5.81 -13.48
C ILE A 104 -3.32 6.76 -12.36
N ALA A 105 -3.72 6.44 -11.12
CA ALA A 105 -3.28 7.10 -9.92
C ALA A 105 -2.68 6.07 -8.94
N LEU A 106 -1.63 6.47 -8.21
CA LEU A 106 -1.01 5.64 -7.16
C LEU A 106 -1.47 6.11 -5.79
N THR A 107 -1.73 5.15 -4.90
CA THR A 107 -2.11 5.40 -3.51
C THR A 107 -1.12 4.71 -2.57
N GLY A 108 -1.16 5.03 -1.27
CA GLY A 108 -0.39 4.34 -0.22
C GLY A 108 -0.89 2.92 0.05
N GLY A 109 -1.06 2.11 -1.00
CA GLY A 109 -1.70 0.80 -0.97
C GLY A 109 -3.19 0.84 -1.33
N SER A 110 -3.74 -0.34 -1.65
CA SER A 110 -5.13 -0.50 -2.08
C SER A 110 -6.14 -0.06 -1.03
N GLN A 111 -5.84 -0.23 0.26
CA GLN A 111 -6.73 0.21 1.36
C GLN A 111 -7.00 1.73 1.32
N ALA A 112 -5.97 2.55 1.07
CA ALA A 112 -6.14 3.99 0.87
C ALA A 112 -6.94 4.30 -0.41
N GLY A 113 -6.73 3.52 -1.47
CA GLY A 113 -7.51 3.63 -2.71
C GLY A 113 -9.00 3.36 -2.50
N PHE A 114 -9.35 2.28 -1.79
CA PHE A 114 -10.73 1.97 -1.44
C PHE A 114 -11.34 3.04 -0.53
N PHE A 115 -10.60 3.54 0.46
CA PHE A 115 -11.07 4.64 1.29
C PHE A 115 -11.47 5.86 0.45
N LEU A 116 -10.63 6.28 -0.50
CA LEU A 116 -10.95 7.40 -1.39
C LEU A 116 -12.18 7.10 -2.26
N LEU A 117 -12.22 5.94 -2.91
CA LEU A 117 -13.31 5.58 -3.81
C LEU A 117 -14.65 5.45 -3.10
N PHE A 118 -14.70 4.83 -1.93
CA PHE A 118 -15.93 4.67 -1.17
C PHE A 118 -16.46 6.01 -0.66
N ASN A 119 -15.59 6.87 -0.13
CA ASN A 119 -16.02 8.20 0.32
C ASN A 119 -16.40 9.13 -0.85
N LEU A 120 -15.85 8.90 -2.05
CA LEU A 120 -16.19 9.68 -3.23
C LEU A 120 -17.51 9.23 -3.89
N LEU A 121 -17.77 7.92 -3.95
CA LEU A 121 -18.82 7.34 -4.78
C LEU A 121 -20.03 6.82 -4.02
N ALA A 122 -19.90 6.46 -2.74
CA ALA A 122 -20.99 5.84 -1.99
C ALA A 122 -22.10 6.84 -1.58
N GLY A 123 -21.87 8.15 -1.74
CA GLY A 123 -22.80 9.18 -1.24
C GLY A 123 -22.80 9.27 0.29
N THR A 124 -23.56 10.23 0.81
CA THR A 124 -23.78 10.43 2.26
C THR A 124 -24.84 9.49 2.80
#